data_AF-A0AAU2YYK5-F1
#
_entry.id   AF-A0AAU2YYK5-F1
#
_cell.length_a   1.000
_cell.length_b   1.000
_cell.length_c   1.000
_cell.angle_alpha   90.00
_cell.angle_beta   90.00
_cell.angle_gamma   90.00
#
_symmetry.space_group_name_H-M   'P 1'
#
loop_
_entity.id
_entity.type
_entity.pdbx_description
1 polymer ?
#
loop_
_entity_poly.entity_id
_entity_poly.type
_entity_poly.pdbx_seq_one_letter_code
_entity_poly.pdbx_strand_id
1 'polypeptide(L)'
;MVSGAPAAAAGIPRAPGHRLVSDYTGAPAAAAPVPGQAPPQHPFLAPNGRSGMHADAAGSGTHPYSGPLGRDPEVRSEQIAPLGGECATATFDAAGRLITVCGTFTGFLLKLLDPRTLETLAEYALPQRSSTVEAITRLDFSKIFKDTSGGAYFYLDDQDRVVLADSRQHIQRIAHEQAADGSWRFTVVDDWDLTGQVPHDCVSWTNLYPSGTCDPVTSVMPDWQGRVWWVTRLGRVGTVDPQTSVIRSVQLTGEEIQNSFSVAEDGVSIVTDHALYSFAAASDGTPRVQWRQTYDRGTGTKPGSVNQGSGTTPDLFGNGDDYVAITDNADDRMNVLVYRRAPGVPDDRRLVCKVPVFGSGASTTDNSMISWGNSLVVENNYGYENVGTLLLGRSVVGGAARIDVRPDGSGCDTVWESAVRSPSTVPKLSTANGLLYFYEKQPNALGIDAWYLTAVDYRTGQRRWSKLTGTGLSYDNNWAPVTIGPDGTAYIGVFNGIVAVRDTE
;
A
#
# COMPACT_ATOMS: atom_id res chain seq x y z
N MET A 1 -3.19 -45.41 -10.08
CA MET A 1 -2.89 -44.10 -9.49
C MET A 1 -3.11 -43.07 -10.58
N VAL A 2 -4.21 -42.34 -10.54
CA VAL A 2 -4.47 -41.26 -11.49
C VAL A 2 -3.70 -40.07 -10.96
N SER A 3 -2.60 -39.72 -11.63
CA SER A 3 -1.89 -38.46 -11.40
C SER A 3 -2.85 -37.32 -11.69
N GLY A 4 -3.28 -36.60 -10.65
CA GLY A 4 -4.02 -35.36 -10.84
C GLY A 4 -3.14 -34.40 -11.62
N ALA A 5 -3.61 -33.95 -12.78
CA ALA A 5 -3.01 -32.80 -13.45
C ALA A 5 -3.07 -31.61 -12.48
N PRO A 6 -2.03 -30.75 -12.39
CA PRO A 6 -2.13 -29.51 -11.65
C PRO A 6 -3.33 -28.73 -12.20
N ALA A 7 -4.21 -28.27 -11.30
CA ALA A 7 -5.33 -27.43 -11.67
C ALA A 7 -4.76 -26.20 -12.40
N ALA A 8 -5.14 -26.01 -13.65
CA ALA A 8 -4.72 -24.83 -14.42
C ALA A 8 -5.23 -23.57 -13.71
N ALA A 9 -4.32 -22.62 -13.51
CA ALA A 9 -4.60 -21.24 -13.11
C ALA A 9 -5.84 -20.69 -13.85
N ALA A 10 -6.89 -20.34 -13.10
CA ALA A 10 -8.15 -19.88 -13.67
C ALA A 10 -8.17 -18.35 -13.72
N GLY A 11 -8.23 -17.77 -14.92
CA GLY A 11 -8.32 -16.32 -15.07
C GLY A 11 -9.60 -15.73 -14.46
N ILE A 12 -9.52 -14.50 -13.97
CA ILE A 12 -10.66 -13.79 -13.37
C ILE A 12 -11.73 -13.54 -14.46
N PRO A 13 -12.99 -14.00 -14.29
CA PRO A 13 -14.04 -13.78 -15.29
C PRO A 13 -14.33 -12.29 -15.51
N ARG A 14 -14.40 -11.86 -16.77
CA ARG A 14 -14.80 -10.50 -17.15
C ARG A 14 -16.33 -10.39 -17.18
N ALA A 15 -16.88 -9.32 -16.61
CA ALA A 15 -18.30 -9.02 -16.68
C ALA A 15 -18.79 -8.75 -18.14
N PRO A 16 -20.10 -8.84 -18.40
CA PRO A 16 -20.68 -8.47 -19.69
C PRO A 16 -20.27 -7.07 -20.17
N GLY A 17 -20.23 -6.87 -21.49
CA GLY A 17 -19.86 -5.58 -22.07
C GLY A 17 -18.36 -5.34 -22.25
N HIS A 18 -17.48 -6.26 -21.83
CA HIS A 18 -16.02 -6.13 -22.03
C HIS A 18 -15.58 -5.96 -23.49
N ARG A 19 -16.41 -6.34 -24.47
CA ARG A 19 -16.16 -6.12 -25.91
C ARG A 19 -16.67 -4.77 -26.44
N LEU A 20 -17.34 -4.00 -25.60
CA LEU A 20 -17.94 -2.69 -25.94
C LEU A 20 -17.11 -1.52 -25.41
N VAL A 21 -15.96 -1.80 -24.80
CA VAL A 21 -14.99 -0.82 -24.33
C VAL A 21 -13.68 -1.00 -25.07
N SER A 22 -12.90 0.07 -25.19
CA SER A 22 -11.60 0.02 -25.85
C SER A 22 -10.65 -0.87 -25.05
N ASP A 23 -9.98 -1.81 -25.71
CA ASP A 23 -8.98 -2.65 -25.04
C ASP A 23 -7.69 -1.86 -24.75
N TYR A 24 -7.27 -1.01 -25.68
CA TYR A 24 -6.09 -0.16 -25.54
C TYR A 24 -6.38 1.25 -26.08
N THR A 25 -5.82 2.27 -25.43
CA THR A 25 -5.86 3.65 -25.89
C THR A 25 -4.51 4.32 -25.71
N GLY A 26 -4.22 5.34 -26.52
CA GLY A 26 -2.94 6.04 -26.50
C GLY A 26 -1.90 5.40 -27.42
N ALA A 27 -0.63 5.53 -27.05
CA ALA A 27 0.49 4.97 -27.80
C ALA A 27 1.64 4.56 -26.86
N PRO A 28 2.47 3.58 -27.26
CA PRO A 28 3.61 3.17 -26.47
C PRO A 28 4.51 4.36 -26.12
N ALA A 29 5.01 4.37 -24.89
CA ALA A 29 5.95 5.37 -24.43
C ALA A 29 7.39 4.99 -24.83
N ALA A 30 8.23 6.02 -25.01
CA ALA A 30 9.67 5.83 -25.01
C ALA A 30 10.16 5.91 -23.56
N ALA A 31 11.01 4.96 -23.15
CA ALA A 31 11.60 5.00 -21.82
C ALA A 31 12.45 6.27 -21.66
N ALA A 32 12.16 7.03 -20.61
CA ALA A 32 12.88 8.25 -20.25
C ALA A 32 13.17 8.24 -18.73
N PRO A 33 14.26 7.57 -18.29
CA PRO A 33 14.60 7.47 -16.88
C PRO A 33 14.57 8.81 -16.16
N VAL A 34 14.09 8.84 -14.91
CA VAL A 34 14.01 10.07 -14.11
C VAL A 34 15.30 10.23 -13.32
N PRO A 35 16.09 11.30 -13.54
CA PRO A 35 17.26 11.58 -12.72
C PRO A 35 16.84 11.83 -11.27
N GLY A 36 17.65 11.35 -10.33
CA GLY A 36 17.43 11.53 -8.90
C GLY A 36 18.25 10.54 -8.10
N GLN A 37 18.26 10.73 -6.79
CA GLN A 37 18.82 9.76 -5.86
C GLN A 37 17.67 8.92 -5.32
N ALA A 38 17.85 7.60 -5.33
CA ALA A 38 16.93 6.71 -4.66
C ALA A 38 17.01 6.94 -3.13
N PRO A 39 15.93 6.62 -2.39
CA PRO A 39 16.02 6.54 -0.94
C PRO A 39 17.20 5.64 -0.52
N PRO A 40 17.82 5.90 0.64
CA PRO A 40 18.84 5.02 1.20
C PRO A 40 18.36 3.56 1.26
N GLN A 41 19.23 2.62 0.93
CA GLN A 41 18.90 1.20 1.07
C GLN A 41 18.88 0.84 2.56
N HIS A 42 17.73 0.42 3.05
CA HIS A 42 17.60 -0.05 4.42
C HIS A 42 18.33 -1.40 4.59
N PRO A 43 19.19 -1.57 5.62
CA PRO A 43 20.05 -2.76 5.76
C PRO A 43 19.31 -4.03 6.16
N PHE A 44 18.11 -3.91 6.73
CA PHE A 44 17.27 -5.03 7.17
C PHE A 44 16.02 -5.25 6.29
N LEU A 45 15.97 -4.60 5.12
CA LEU A 45 14.92 -4.83 4.14
C LEU A 45 15.51 -5.41 2.86
N ALA A 46 14.67 -6.11 2.10
CA ALA A 46 14.96 -6.41 0.71
C ALA A 46 15.27 -5.11 -0.07
N PRO A 47 15.93 -5.20 -1.23
CA PRO A 47 16.27 -4.02 -2.02
C PRO A 47 15.08 -3.10 -2.33
N ASN A 48 15.31 -1.78 -2.36
CA ASN A 48 14.29 -0.79 -2.69
C ASN A 48 13.57 -1.14 -3.99
N GLY A 49 12.23 -1.04 -3.99
CA GLY A 49 11.36 -1.54 -5.04
C GLY A 49 10.82 -2.94 -4.80
N ARG A 50 11.28 -3.66 -3.77
CA ARG A 50 10.87 -5.05 -3.48
C ARG A 50 10.40 -5.30 -2.05
N SER A 51 10.57 -4.36 -1.13
CA SER A 51 10.47 -4.65 0.30
C SER A 51 9.06 -4.54 0.90
N GLY A 52 8.11 -3.87 0.24
CA GLY A 52 6.76 -3.70 0.79
C GLY A 52 5.82 -2.90 -0.12
N MET A 53 4.60 -2.63 0.36
CA MET A 53 3.53 -1.94 -0.40
C MET A 53 3.97 -0.57 -0.95
N HIS A 54 4.74 0.18 -0.16
CA HIS A 54 5.27 1.50 -0.52
C HIS A 54 6.68 1.45 -1.13
N ALA A 55 7.09 0.26 -1.61
CA ALA A 55 8.34 -0.05 -2.30
C ALA A 55 9.63 -0.05 -1.46
N ASP A 56 9.73 0.78 -0.42
CA ASP A 56 10.91 0.91 0.44
C ASP A 56 10.56 1.46 1.85
N ALA A 57 11.57 1.61 2.72
CA ALA A 57 11.40 2.13 4.08
C ALA A 57 10.97 3.60 4.13
N ALA A 58 11.32 4.40 3.13
CA ALA A 58 10.96 5.82 3.05
C ALA A 58 9.50 6.02 2.60
N GLY A 59 8.86 4.96 2.11
CA GLY A 59 7.52 5.00 1.57
C GLY A 59 7.44 5.66 0.20
N SER A 60 8.53 5.64 -0.59
CA SER A 60 8.65 6.49 -1.78
C SER A 60 7.66 6.18 -2.91
N GLY A 61 7.09 4.97 -2.94
CA GLY A 61 6.26 4.53 -4.06
C GLY A 61 7.02 4.44 -5.39
N THR A 62 8.34 4.31 -5.36
CA THR A 62 9.19 4.22 -6.56
C THR A 62 9.78 2.83 -6.76
N HIS A 63 9.86 2.40 -8.03
CA HIS A 63 10.56 1.18 -8.42
C HIS A 63 11.74 1.53 -9.34
N PRO A 64 12.93 0.94 -9.10
CA PRO A 64 14.10 1.15 -9.96
C PRO A 64 14.02 0.36 -11.28
N TYR A 65 12.98 -0.44 -11.48
CA TYR A 65 12.77 -1.29 -12.65
C TYR A 65 11.91 -0.58 -13.68
N SER A 66 12.10 -0.88 -14.97
CA SER A 66 11.23 -0.37 -16.03
C SER A 66 9.92 -1.14 -16.00
N GLY A 67 8.79 -0.46 -15.76
CA GLY A 67 7.47 -1.05 -15.98
C GLY A 67 7.13 -1.16 -17.48
N PRO A 68 5.91 -1.63 -17.81
CA PRO A 68 5.46 -1.76 -19.20
C PRO A 68 5.47 -0.41 -19.92
N LEU A 69 5.95 -0.35 -21.16
CA LEU A 69 5.93 0.86 -21.98
C LEU A 69 4.65 0.97 -22.81
N GLY A 70 3.79 -0.04 -22.78
CA GLY A 70 2.55 -0.11 -23.55
C GLY A 70 2.77 -0.56 -24.98
N ARG A 71 3.84 -1.34 -25.24
CA ARG A 71 4.13 -1.99 -26.53
C ARG A 71 3.38 -3.32 -26.57
N ASP A 72 2.20 -3.27 -27.18
CA ASP A 72 1.28 -4.41 -27.28
C ASP A 72 1.13 -5.17 -25.94
N PRO A 73 0.68 -4.47 -24.88
CA PRO A 73 0.69 -5.05 -23.55
C PRO A 73 -0.32 -6.19 -23.45
N GLU A 74 0.14 -7.33 -22.94
CA GLU A 74 -0.67 -8.49 -22.58
C GLU A 74 -1.16 -8.39 -21.14
N VAL A 75 -2.39 -8.86 -20.92
CA VAL A 75 -2.99 -8.95 -19.59
C VAL A 75 -3.22 -10.41 -19.26
N ARG A 76 -2.67 -10.83 -18.12
CA ARG A 76 -3.00 -12.11 -17.48
C ARG A 76 -3.65 -11.82 -16.12
N SER A 77 -4.54 -12.70 -15.69
CA SER A 77 -5.08 -12.65 -14.34
C SER A 77 -5.13 -14.05 -13.75
N GLU A 78 -5.12 -14.11 -12.42
CA GLU A 78 -5.33 -15.33 -11.66
C GLU A 78 -6.39 -15.09 -10.60
N GLN A 79 -7.41 -15.96 -10.59
CA GLN A 79 -8.43 -16.00 -9.57
C GLN A 79 -7.88 -16.72 -8.33
N ILE A 80 -7.69 -15.98 -7.24
CA ILE A 80 -7.08 -16.50 -6.02
C ILE A 80 -8.09 -17.29 -5.17
N ALA A 81 -9.36 -16.91 -5.22
CA ALA A 81 -10.44 -17.61 -4.53
C ALA A 81 -11.79 -17.46 -5.28
N PRO A 82 -12.73 -18.40 -5.11
CA PRO A 82 -14.08 -18.28 -5.69
C PRO A 82 -14.85 -17.03 -5.25
N LEU A 83 -14.61 -16.57 -4.01
CA LEU A 83 -15.19 -15.36 -3.42
C LEU A 83 -14.08 -14.61 -2.66
N GLY A 84 -13.94 -13.30 -2.91
CA GLY A 84 -12.78 -12.53 -2.45
C GLY A 84 -11.50 -13.00 -3.15
N GLY A 85 -10.37 -12.92 -2.46
CA GLY A 85 -9.05 -13.26 -3.02
C GLY A 85 -8.18 -12.05 -3.32
N GLU A 86 -8.55 -10.88 -2.81
CA GLU A 86 -7.80 -9.64 -3.01
C GLU A 86 -6.41 -9.71 -2.40
N CYS A 87 -5.40 -9.48 -3.23
CA CYS A 87 -4.00 -9.47 -2.82
C CYS A 87 -3.55 -8.04 -2.47
N ALA A 88 -3.55 -7.72 -1.18
CA ALA A 88 -3.37 -6.35 -0.68
C ALA A 88 -1.95 -5.81 -0.91
N THR A 89 -0.93 -6.66 -0.78
CA THR A 89 0.49 -6.28 -0.96
C THR A 89 1.18 -7.33 -1.79
N ALA A 90 1.99 -6.91 -2.78
CA ALA A 90 2.86 -7.76 -3.55
C ALA A 90 4.32 -7.28 -3.42
N THR A 91 5.24 -8.23 -3.26
CA THR A 91 6.69 -8.02 -3.16
C THR A 91 7.41 -9.06 -4.00
N PHE A 92 8.74 -8.94 -4.11
CA PHE A 92 9.53 -9.86 -4.91
C PHE A 92 10.73 -10.37 -4.13
N ASP A 93 10.99 -11.67 -4.18
CA ASP A 93 12.27 -12.22 -3.72
C ASP A 93 13.40 -12.00 -4.73
N ALA A 94 14.62 -12.41 -4.37
CA ALA A 94 15.80 -12.17 -5.20
C ALA A 94 15.76 -12.90 -6.55
N ALA A 95 14.92 -13.93 -6.68
CA ALA A 95 14.67 -14.63 -7.93
C ALA A 95 13.53 -13.97 -8.75
N GLY A 96 12.92 -12.90 -8.26
CA GLY A 96 11.84 -12.17 -8.93
C GLY A 96 10.46 -12.81 -8.75
N ARG A 97 10.31 -13.78 -7.84
CA ARG A 97 9.02 -14.44 -7.59
C ARG A 97 8.14 -13.55 -6.73
N LEU A 98 6.84 -13.60 -7.00
CA LEU A 98 5.86 -12.81 -6.28
C LEU A 98 5.61 -13.40 -4.89
N ILE A 99 5.68 -12.56 -3.88
CA ILE A 99 5.22 -12.88 -2.53
C ILE A 99 4.10 -11.92 -2.17
N THR A 100 2.94 -12.45 -1.80
CA THR A 100 1.74 -11.64 -1.58
C THR A 100 0.85 -12.19 -0.47
N VAL A 101 0.18 -11.28 0.25
CA VAL A 101 -0.86 -11.63 1.22
C VAL A 101 -2.21 -11.34 0.58
N CYS A 102 -3.03 -12.38 0.44
CA CYS A 102 -4.35 -12.29 -0.16
C CYS A 102 -5.46 -12.62 0.84
N GLY A 103 -6.47 -11.76 0.91
CA GLY A 103 -7.65 -11.89 1.77
C GLY A 103 -8.76 -12.67 1.08
N THR A 104 -9.19 -13.76 1.70
CA THR A 104 -10.34 -14.56 1.26
C THR A 104 -11.45 -14.48 2.31
N PHE A 105 -12.68 -14.89 1.95
CA PHE A 105 -13.77 -14.98 2.92
C PHE A 105 -13.52 -16.02 4.03
N THR A 106 -12.60 -16.96 3.80
CA THR A 106 -12.23 -18.01 4.77
C THR A 106 -11.01 -17.66 5.62
N GLY A 107 -10.31 -16.55 5.34
CA GLY A 107 -9.08 -16.14 6.02
C GLY A 107 -8.05 -15.52 5.09
N PHE A 108 -6.84 -15.30 5.59
CA PHE A 108 -5.74 -14.73 4.81
C PHE A 108 -4.76 -15.81 4.38
N LEU A 109 -4.18 -15.65 3.19
CA LEU A 109 -3.20 -16.56 2.62
C LEU A 109 -1.95 -15.77 2.27
N LEU A 110 -0.80 -16.16 2.83
CA LEU A 110 0.49 -15.77 2.28
C LEU A 110 0.78 -16.71 1.10
N LYS A 111 1.04 -16.15 -0.08
CA LYS A 111 1.27 -16.90 -1.32
C LYS A 111 2.59 -16.53 -1.95
N LEU A 112 3.27 -17.54 -2.47
CA LEU A 112 4.40 -17.41 -3.38
C LEU A 112 3.91 -17.79 -4.78
N LEU A 113 4.01 -16.88 -5.74
CA LEU A 113 3.53 -17.10 -7.11
C LEU A 113 4.67 -17.02 -8.13
N ASP A 114 4.54 -17.79 -9.20
CA ASP A 114 5.38 -17.60 -10.39
C ASP A 114 5.03 -16.25 -11.04
N PRO A 115 6.01 -15.37 -11.31
CA PRO A 115 5.74 -14.02 -11.79
C PRO A 115 5.20 -13.99 -13.23
N ARG A 116 5.47 -15.03 -14.03
CA ARG A 116 5.03 -15.11 -15.42
C ARG A 116 3.70 -15.84 -15.56
N THR A 117 3.48 -16.89 -14.78
CA THR A 117 2.28 -17.72 -14.88
C THR A 117 1.19 -17.36 -13.89
N LEU A 118 1.55 -16.70 -12.79
CA LEU A 118 0.72 -16.45 -11.61
C LEU A 118 0.31 -17.73 -10.87
N GLU A 119 0.89 -18.88 -11.22
CA GLU A 119 0.61 -20.14 -10.53
C GLU A 119 1.10 -20.08 -9.07
N THR A 120 0.30 -20.62 -8.15
CA THR A 120 0.70 -20.73 -6.75
C THR A 120 1.79 -21.79 -6.60
N LEU A 121 2.98 -21.35 -6.19
CA LEU A 121 4.11 -22.22 -5.88
C LEU A 121 4.04 -22.74 -4.45
N ALA A 122 3.67 -21.88 -3.50
CA ALA A 122 3.43 -22.23 -2.10
C ALA A 122 2.35 -21.33 -1.50
N GLU A 123 1.70 -21.83 -0.44
CA GLU A 123 0.77 -21.06 0.36
C GLU A 123 0.92 -21.37 1.85
N TYR A 124 0.61 -20.37 2.67
CA TYR A 124 0.59 -20.47 4.13
C TYR A 124 -0.69 -19.80 4.63
N ALA A 125 -1.49 -20.56 5.39
CA ALA A 125 -2.72 -20.06 5.96
C ALA A 125 -2.43 -19.17 7.18
N LEU A 126 -2.84 -17.92 7.09
CA LEU A 126 -2.83 -16.99 8.22
C LEU A 126 -4.14 -17.11 9.00
N PRO A 127 -4.12 -16.87 10.33
CA PRO A 127 -5.33 -16.87 11.15
C PRO A 127 -6.39 -15.88 10.63
N GLN A 128 -7.67 -16.23 10.84
CA GLN A 128 -8.79 -15.41 10.38
C GLN A 128 -8.87 -14.08 11.18
N ARG A 129 -9.19 -12.96 10.51
CA ARG A 129 -9.37 -11.65 11.17
C ARG A 129 -10.72 -11.58 11.88
N SER A 130 -10.77 -10.79 12.96
CA SER A 130 -12.02 -10.48 13.67
C SER A 130 -13.03 -9.77 12.78
N SER A 131 -12.57 -8.87 11.90
CA SER A 131 -13.40 -8.21 10.89
C SER A 131 -14.06 -9.17 9.91
N THR A 132 -13.40 -10.28 9.54
CA THR A 132 -14.00 -11.33 8.70
C THR A 132 -15.14 -12.02 9.45
N VAL A 133 -14.93 -12.36 10.73
CA VAL A 133 -15.98 -12.97 11.56
C VAL A 133 -17.13 -11.98 11.76
N GLU A 134 -16.84 -10.71 12.02
CA GLU A 134 -17.82 -9.66 12.22
C GLU A 134 -18.63 -9.39 10.95
N ALA A 135 -17.99 -9.31 9.78
CA ALA A 135 -18.68 -9.13 8.51
C ALA A 135 -19.62 -10.30 8.19
N ILE A 136 -19.20 -11.55 8.45
CA ILE A 136 -20.04 -12.74 8.23
C ILE A 136 -21.21 -12.77 9.21
N THR A 137 -20.95 -12.52 10.50
CA THR A 137 -21.96 -12.65 11.56
C THR A 137 -22.90 -11.45 11.66
N ARG A 138 -22.45 -10.26 11.26
CA ARG A 138 -23.22 -9.01 11.29
C ARG A 138 -23.68 -8.54 9.89
N LEU A 139 -23.33 -9.27 8.82
CA LEU A 139 -23.65 -8.96 7.41
C LEU A 139 -23.17 -7.56 6.96
N ASP A 140 -22.07 -7.08 7.52
CA ASP A 140 -21.47 -5.78 7.22
C ASP A 140 -20.07 -5.94 6.61
N PHE A 141 -20.03 -6.15 5.30
CA PHE A 141 -18.78 -6.35 4.56
C PHE A 141 -17.92 -5.08 4.46
N SER A 142 -18.45 -3.89 4.80
CA SER A 142 -17.65 -2.66 4.85
C SER A 142 -16.52 -2.73 5.89
N LYS A 143 -16.68 -3.56 6.93
CA LYS A 143 -15.68 -3.78 7.98
C LYS A 143 -14.45 -4.56 7.53
N ILE A 144 -14.57 -5.38 6.49
CA ILE A 144 -13.41 -6.05 5.89
C ILE A 144 -12.58 -5.03 5.10
N PHE A 145 -13.27 -4.17 4.34
CA PHE A 145 -12.61 -3.22 3.44
C PHE A 145 -11.94 -2.04 4.15
N LYS A 146 -12.33 -1.77 5.40
CA LYS A 146 -11.76 -0.71 6.25
C LYS A 146 -10.75 -1.22 7.29
N ASP A 147 -10.47 -2.52 7.31
CA ASP A 147 -9.54 -3.16 8.25
C ASP A 147 -8.21 -3.54 7.58
N THR A 148 -7.19 -2.72 7.81
CA THR A 148 -5.82 -2.90 7.32
C THR A 148 -4.96 -3.82 8.19
N SER A 149 -5.50 -4.36 9.30
CA SER A 149 -4.75 -5.25 10.22
C SER A 149 -4.40 -6.61 9.62
N GLY A 150 -3.73 -7.51 10.34
CA GLY A 150 -3.58 -8.91 9.92
C GLY A 150 -2.76 -9.13 8.64
N GLY A 151 -1.63 -8.42 8.53
CA GLY A 151 -0.57 -8.71 7.56
C GLY A 151 -0.66 -8.00 6.21
N ALA A 152 -1.55 -7.02 6.03
CA ALA A 152 -1.59 -6.24 4.79
C ALA A 152 -0.29 -5.43 4.60
N TYR A 153 0.17 -4.74 5.64
CA TYR A 153 1.46 -4.04 5.65
C TYR A 153 2.59 -4.93 6.17
N PHE A 154 2.89 -6.01 5.45
CA PHE A 154 4.09 -6.80 5.67
C PHE A 154 5.30 -6.20 4.94
N TYR A 155 6.50 -6.57 5.37
CA TYR A 155 7.71 -6.30 4.63
C TYR A 155 8.50 -7.58 4.32
N LEU A 156 9.35 -7.49 3.31
CA LEU A 156 10.36 -8.48 2.99
C LEU A 156 11.71 -8.04 3.56
N ASP A 157 12.31 -8.85 4.41
CA ASP A 157 13.61 -8.54 5.00
C ASP A 157 14.78 -8.77 4.02
N ASP A 158 15.99 -8.44 4.45
CA ASP A 158 17.22 -8.55 3.63
C ASP A 158 17.57 -9.98 3.20
N GLN A 159 16.84 -10.99 3.71
CA GLN A 159 17.02 -12.40 3.39
C GLN A 159 15.81 -13.01 2.66
N ASP A 160 14.98 -12.16 2.03
CA ASP A 160 13.74 -12.55 1.36
C ASP A 160 12.71 -13.24 2.28
N ARG A 161 12.70 -12.95 3.59
CA ARG A 161 11.71 -13.50 4.52
C ARG A 161 10.60 -12.48 4.78
N VAL A 162 9.37 -12.97 4.81
CA VAL A 162 8.19 -12.15 5.12
C VAL A 162 8.16 -11.87 6.61
N VAL A 163 8.02 -10.61 6.99
CA VAL A 163 7.72 -10.22 8.37
C VAL A 163 6.37 -9.53 8.39
N LEU A 164 5.42 -10.11 9.13
CA LEU A 164 4.05 -9.63 9.26
C LEU A 164 3.55 -9.76 10.69
N ALA A 165 2.52 -8.99 11.04
CA ALA A 165 1.72 -9.25 12.23
C ALA A 165 0.41 -9.96 11.84
N ASP A 166 0.14 -11.11 12.45
CA ASP A 166 -1.09 -11.86 12.20
C ASP A 166 -2.26 -11.36 13.07
N SER A 167 -3.46 -11.88 12.83
CA SER A 167 -4.66 -11.47 13.58
C SER A 167 -4.71 -11.97 15.03
N ARG A 168 -3.74 -12.79 15.46
CA ARG A 168 -3.58 -13.23 16.85
C ARG A 168 -2.64 -12.30 17.64
N GLN A 169 -2.17 -11.21 17.02
CA GLN A 169 -1.16 -10.31 17.59
C GLN A 169 0.23 -10.95 17.71
N HIS A 170 0.57 -11.88 16.82
CA HIS A 170 1.93 -12.40 16.71
C HIS A 170 2.64 -11.73 15.54
N ILE A 171 3.85 -11.20 15.78
CA ILE A 171 4.75 -10.86 14.68
C ILE A 171 5.47 -12.14 14.28
N GLN A 172 5.32 -12.54 13.03
CA GLN A 172 5.95 -13.73 12.48
C GLN A 172 6.98 -13.35 11.42
N ARG A 173 8.14 -14.00 11.46
CA ARG A 173 9.09 -14.03 10.35
C ARG A 173 8.97 -15.37 9.65
N ILE A 174 8.70 -15.36 8.36
CA ILE A 174 8.36 -16.54 7.56
C ILE A 174 9.27 -16.60 6.34
N ALA A 175 10.05 -17.68 6.25
CA ALA A 175 10.89 -17.98 5.08
C ALA A 175 10.13 -18.85 4.07
N HIS A 176 10.58 -18.87 2.82
CA HIS A 176 10.18 -19.85 1.82
C HIS A 176 11.38 -20.62 1.29
N GLU A 177 11.22 -21.93 1.13
CA GLU A 177 12.28 -22.81 0.66
C GLU A 177 11.75 -23.80 -0.38
N GLN A 178 12.65 -24.19 -1.30
CA GLN A 178 12.38 -25.25 -2.26
C GLN A 178 12.91 -26.57 -1.72
N ALA A 179 12.04 -27.56 -1.61
CA ALA A 179 12.45 -28.92 -1.34
C ALA A 179 13.21 -29.52 -2.55
N ALA A 180 13.94 -30.61 -2.30
CA ALA A 180 14.74 -31.28 -3.33
C ALA A 180 13.90 -31.83 -4.51
N ASP A 181 12.60 -32.02 -4.32
CA ASP A 181 11.65 -32.44 -5.35
C ASP A 181 11.09 -31.27 -6.19
N GLY A 182 11.51 -30.04 -5.89
CA GLY A 182 11.09 -28.82 -6.58
C GLY A 182 9.86 -28.14 -5.97
N SER A 183 9.19 -28.75 -4.98
CA SER A 183 8.05 -28.14 -4.30
C SER A 183 8.48 -26.98 -3.39
N TRP A 184 7.64 -25.94 -3.29
CA TRP A 184 7.90 -24.81 -2.39
C TRP A 184 7.06 -24.92 -1.13
N ARG A 185 7.61 -24.45 0.00
CA ARG A 185 6.87 -24.32 1.25
C ARG A 185 7.30 -23.08 2.03
N PHE A 186 6.39 -22.56 2.83
CA PHE A 186 6.69 -21.55 3.85
C PHE A 186 7.02 -22.19 5.19
N THR A 187 7.93 -21.58 5.94
CA THR A 187 8.32 -22.00 7.30
C THR A 187 8.45 -20.78 8.19
N VAL A 188 7.74 -20.79 9.33
CA VAL A 188 7.90 -19.76 10.37
C VAL A 188 9.27 -19.97 11.04
N VAL A 189 10.12 -18.95 10.99
CA VAL A 189 11.45 -18.98 11.59
C VAL A 189 11.52 -18.24 12.92
N ASP A 190 10.71 -17.19 13.10
CA ASP A 190 10.54 -16.47 14.36
C ASP A 190 9.07 -16.15 14.60
N ASP A 191 8.68 -16.10 15.87
CA ASP A 191 7.33 -15.75 16.32
C ASP A 191 7.45 -14.96 17.64
N TRP A 192 6.99 -13.70 17.64
CA TRP A 192 6.97 -12.82 18.79
C TRP A 192 5.53 -12.50 19.21
N ASP A 193 5.17 -12.96 20.41
CA ASP A 193 3.84 -12.81 20.99
C ASP A 193 3.64 -11.42 21.61
N LEU A 194 2.76 -10.61 21.00
CA LEU A 194 2.41 -9.28 21.49
C LEU A 194 1.17 -9.28 22.41
N THR A 195 0.53 -10.41 22.69
CA THR A 195 -0.74 -10.48 23.44
C THR A 195 -0.65 -9.88 24.84
N GLY A 196 0.54 -9.91 25.46
CA GLY A 196 0.82 -9.25 26.74
C GLY A 196 0.97 -7.72 26.67
N GLN A 197 1.09 -7.16 25.47
CA GLN A 197 1.26 -5.72 25.20
C GLN A 197 0.03 -5.09 24.53
N VAL A 198 -0.73 -5.89 23.78
CA VAL A 198 -1.79 -5.42 22.90
C VAL A 198 -3.14 -6.02 23.31
N PRO A 199 -4.13 -5.17 23.65
CA PRO A 199 -5.50 -5.63 23.88
C PRO A 199 -6.07 -6.35 22.65
N HIS A 200 -6.67 -7.53 22.86
CA HIS A 200 -7.10 -8.42 21.78
C HIS A 200 -8.44 -9.09 22.08
N ASP A 201 -9.31 -8.46 22.87
CA ASP A 201 -10.69 -8.94 23.04
C ASP A 201 -11.53 -8.56 21.82
N CYS A 202 -11.34 -9.33 20.75
CA CYS A 202 -11.92 -9.11 19.44
C CYS A 202 -13.07 -10.08 19.15
N VAL A 203 -13.93 -9.71 18.20
CA VAL A 203 -14.96 -10.61 17.69
C VAL A 203 -14.29 -11.84 17.09
N SER A 204 -14.69 -13.03 17.52
CA SER A 204 -14.19 -14.31 17.01
C SER A 204 -15.31 -15.35 17.03
N TRP A 205 -15.10 -16.49 16.36
CA TRP A 205 -16.08 -17.59 16.38
C TRP A 205 -16.41 -18.10 17.79
N THR A 206 -15.50 -17.92 18.74
CA THR A 206 -15.67 -18.29 20.15
C THR A 206 -16.08 -17.12 21.05
N ASN A 207 -16.05 -15.89 20.56
CA ASN A 207 -16.45 -14.68 21.28
C ASN A 207 -17.10 -13.67 20.33
N LEU A 208 -18.39 -13.83 20.07
CA LEU A 208 -19.15 -12.96 19.15
C LEU A 208 -19.49 -11.58 19.73
N TYR A 209 -19.42 -11.45 21.06
CA TYR A 209 -19.78 -10.25 21.82
C TYR A 209 -18.67 -9.92 22.84
N PRO A 210 -17.47 -9.53 22.36
CA PRO A 210 -16.40 -9.10 23.24
C PRO A 210 -16.83 -7.88 24.07
N SER A 211 -16.27 -7.76 25.28
CA SER A 211 -16.58 -6.64 26.19
C SER A 211 -15.37 -5.77 26.52
N GLY A 212 -14.18 -6.23 26.15
CA GLY A 212 -12.91 -5.53 26.23
C GLY A 212 -12.54 -4.83 24.92
N THR A 213 -11.28 -4.44 24.84
CA THR A 213 -10.74 -3.69 23.71
C THR A 213 -10.11 -4.63 22.69
N CYS A 214 -10.45 -4.41 21.41
CA CYS A 214 -9.78 -5.00 20.26
C CYS A 214 -8.87 -3.95 19.62
N ASP A 215 -7.56 -4.15 19.68
CA ASP A 215 -6.55 -3.19 19.19
C ASP A 215 -5.59 -3.88 18.20
N PRO A 216 -6.04 -4.24 16.99
CA PRO A 216 -5.24 -5.07 16.09
C PRO A 216 -4.00 -4.33 15.56
N VAL A 217 -2.88 -5.05 15.42
CA VAL A 217 -1.66 -4.53 14.76
C VAL A 217 -1.93 -4.30 13.27
N THR A 218 -1.60 -3.11 12.79
CA THR A 218 -1.84 -2.69 11.40
C THR A 218 -0.59 -2.80 10.54
N SER A 219 0.59 -2.50 11.07
CA SER A 219 1.83 -2.49 10.29
C SER A 219 3.06 -2.84 11.12
N VAL A 220 4.06 -3.41 10.45
CA VAL A 220 5.39 -3.69 10.97
C VAL A 220 6.46 -3.23 9.98
N MET A 221 7.62 -2.78 10.47
CA MET A 221 8.82 -2.47 9.66
C MET A 221 10.07 -2.44 10.56
N PRO A 222 11.27 -2.84 10.10
CA PRO A 222 12.45 -2.76 10.94
C PRO A 222 12.99 -1.33 11.00
N ASP A 223 13.64 -0.95 12.09
CA ASP A 223 14.51 0.22 12.11
C ASP A 223 15.93 -0.09 11.64
N TRP A 224 16.74 0.96 11.54
CA TRP A 224 18.14 0.91 11.13
C TRP A 224 19.06 0.20 12.13
N GLN A 225 18.54 -0.23 13.28
CA GLN A 225 19.25 -1.07 14.24
C GLN A 225 18.73 -2.51 14.26
N GLY A 226 17.76 -2.85 13.40
CA GLY A 226 17.19 -4.19 13.25
C GLY A 226 16.06 -4.52 14.22
N ARG A 227 15.56 -3.56 15.01
CA ARG A 227 14.37 -3.77 15.83
C ARG A 227 13.13 -3.72 14.96
N VAL A 228 12.18 -4.62 15.16
CA VAL A 228 10.91 -4.61 14.43
C VAL A 228 9.97 -3.63 15.13
N TRP A 229 9.68 -2.50 14.48
CA TRP A 229 8.65 -1.58 14.92
C TRP A 229 7.28 -2.10 14.52
N TRP A 230 6.28 -1.80 15.35
CA TRP A 230 4.90 -2.17 15.11
C TRP A 230 3.95 -1.08 15.63
N VAL A 231 2.81 -0.96 14.96
CA VAL A 231 1.74 -0.01 15.33
C VAL A 231 0.39 -0.70 15.31
N THR A 232 -0.52 -0.24 16.17
CA THR A 232 -1.89 -0.77 16.26
C THR A 232 -2.93 0.26 15.87
N ARG A 233 -4.14 -0.20 15.56
CA ARG A 233 -5.25 0.66 15.17
C ARG A 233 -5.53 1.77 16.20
N LEU A 234 -5.51 1.45 17.49
CA LEU A 234 -5.83 2.39 18.57
C LEU A 234 -4.59 3.08 19.14
N GLY A 235 -3.58 3.34 18.32
CA GLY A 235 -2.51 4.27 18.66
C GLY A 235 -1.40 3.71 19.55
N ARG A 236 -1.24 2.39 19.63
CA ARG A 236 -0.06 1.80 20.28
C ARG A 236 1.10 1.76 19.32
N VAL A 237 2.27 2.17 19.80
CA VAL A 237 3.53 2.14 19.04
C VAL A 237 4.52 1.32 19.85
N GLY A 238 5.18 0.35 19.23
CA GLY A 238 6.11 -0.53 19.93
C GLY A 238 7.27 -1.01 19.08
N THR A 239 8.18 -1.69 19.76
CA THR A 239 9.34 -2.37 19.16
C THR A 239 9.44 -3.80 19.69
N VAL A 240 10.04 -4.65 18.88
CA VAL A 240 10.56 -5.96 19.26
C VAL A 240 12.03 -5.98 18.92
N ASP A 241 12.88 -6.38 19.87
CA ASP A 241 14.27 -6.72 19.60
C ASP A 241 14.37 -8.20 19.18
N PRO A 242 14.70 -8.52 17.90
CA PRO A 242 14.76 -9.90 17.44
C PRO A 242 15.81 -10.76 18.14
N GLN A 243 16.83 -10.16 18.76
CA GLN A 243 17.91 -10.90 19.42
C GLN A 243 17.53 -11.32 20.84
N THR A 244 16.75 -10.49 21.53
CA THR A 244 16.42 -10.69 22.95
C THR A 244 14.94 -11.01 23.17
N SER A 245 14.12 -10.89 22.13
CA SER A 245 12.64 -10.95 22.20
C SER A 245 12.03 -9.96 23.19
N VAL A 246 12.76 -8.90 23.57
CA VAL A 246 12.24 -7.84 24.43
C VAL A 246 11.26 -7.00 23.63
N ILE A 247 10.06 -6.81 24.18
CA ILE A 247 9.00 -6.01 23.58
C ILE A 247 8.77 -4.77 24.46
N ARG A 248 8.73 -3.59 23.83
CA ARG A 248 8.39 -2.32 24.47
C ARG A 248 7.30 -1.61 23.69
N SER A 249 6.45 -0.88 24.39
CA SER A 249 5.40 -0.08 23.74
C SER A 249 5.07 1.19 24.51
N VAL A 250 4.47 2.14 23.79
CA VAL A 250 3.84 3.35 24.33
C VAL A 250 2.44 3.48 23.71
N GLN A 251 1.55 4.17 24.42
CA GLN A 251 0.19 4.44 23.98
C GLN A 251 0.04 5.92 23.61
N LEU A 252 -0.48 6.19 22.41
CA LEU A 252 -0.99 7.49 22.00
C LEU A 252 -2.48 7.53 22.35
N THR A 253 -2.82 8.05 23.51
CA THR A 253 -4.18 8.00 24.04
C THR A 253 -5.13 8.86 23.20
N GLY A 254 -6.19 8.24 22.68
CA GLY A 254 -7.25 8.94 21.93
C GLY A 254 -6.91 9.23 20.47
N GLU A 255 -5.83 8.64 19.95
CA GLU A 255 -5.43 8.76 18.55
C GLU A 255 -5.47 7.38 17.86
N GLU A 256 -5.84 7.35 16.58
CA GLU A 256 -5.89 6.14 15.76
C GLU A 256 -4.79 6.16 14.69
N ILE A 257 -4.19 5.00 14.42
CA ILE A 257 -3.23 4.79 13.32
C ILE A 257 -3.89 3.84 12.32
N GLN A 258 -4.21 4.34 11.14
CA GLN A 258 -4.91 3.57 10.11
C GLN A 258 -3.95 2.96 9.07
N ASN A 259 -2.94 3.72 8.65
CA ASN A 259 -2.00 3.33 7.61
C ASN A 259 -0.62 2.96 8.18
N SER A 260 0.28 2.53 7.29
CA SER A 260 1.67 2.21 7.65
C SER A 260 2.46 3.46 8.03
N PHE A 261 3.74 3.26 8.35
CA PHE A 261 4.69 4.29 8.77
C PHE A 261 5.96 4.17 7.93
N SER A 262 6.84 5.18 8.02
CA SER A 262 8.10 5.20 7.26
C SER A 262 9.29 5.31 8.20
N VAL A 263 10.44 4.81 7.76
CA VAL A 263 11.65 4.63 8.57
C VAL A 263 12.86 5.22 7.85
N ALA A 264 13.60 6.09 8.55
CA ALA A 264 14.90 6.63 8.14
C ALA A 264 15.95 6.41 9.25
N GLU A 265 17.22 6.68 8.94
CA GLU A 265 18.37 6.40 9.83
C GLU A 265 18.23 7.00 11.23
N ASP A 266 17.61 8.16 11.30
CA ASP A 266 17.44 9.00 12.47
C ASP A 266 16.07 8.87 13.16
N GLY A 267 15.14 8.08 12.61
CA GLY A 267 13.85 7.83 13.26
C GLY A 267 12.74 7.21 12.41
N VAL A 268 11.59 7.05 13.04
CA VAL A 268 10.37 6.48 12.49
C VAL A 268 9.29 7.56 12.42
N SER A 269 8.70 7.78 11.25
CA SER A 269 7.61 8.73 11.03
C SER A 269 6.26 8.03 11.01
N ILE A 270 5.37 8.40 11.94
CA ILE A 270 4.05 7.78 12.12
C ILE A 270 2.98 8.87 12.06
N VAL A 271 1.91 8.63 11.30
CA VAL A 271 0.76 9.53 11.22
C VAL A 271 -0.41 8.91 11.96
N THR A 272 -0.98 9.67 12.89
CA THR A 272 -2.27 9.38 13.50
C THR A 272 -3.35 10.25 12.89
N ASP A 273 -4.61 10.01 13.22
CA ASP A 273 -5.73 10.89 12.89
C ASP A 273 -5.61 12.32 13.48
N HIS A 274 -4.64 12.59 14.38
CA HIS A 274 -4.44 13.89 15.02
C HIS A 274 -3.12 14.58 14.67
N ALA A 275 -2.05 13.82 14.45
CA ALA A 275 -0.72 14.40 14.28
C ALA A 275 0.24 13.49 13.51
N LEU A 276 1.23 14.13 12.90
CA LEU A 276 2.46 13.48 12.44
C LEU A 276 3.47 13.46 13.58
N TYR A 277 4.05 12.30 13.82
CA TYR A 277 5.09 12.09 14.81
C TYR A 277 6.38 11.65 14.15
N SER A 278 7.48 11.99 14.80
CA SER A 278 8.75 11.29 14.64
C SER A 278 9.14 10.63 15.95
N PHE A 279 9.58 9.39 15.86
CA PHE A 279 9.99 8.56 16.97
C PHE A 279 11.43 8.09 16.81
N ALA A 280 12.09 7.86 17.93
CA ALA A 280 13.28 7.02 18.02
C ALA A 280 13.10 6.01 19.16
N ALA A 281 13.78 4.87 19.08
CA ALA A 281 13.80 3.93 20.20
C ALA A 281 14.91 4.32 21.17
N ALA A 282 14.58 4.35 22.47
CA ALA A 282 15.55 4.46 23.53
C ALA A 282 16.48 3.24 23.57
N SER A 283 17.53 3.31 24.39
CA SER A 283 18.52 2.22 24.51
C SER A 283 17.92 0.89 24.97
N ASP A 284 16.78 0.92 25.66
CA ASP A 284 16.03 -0.27 26.11
C ASP A 284 14.97 -0.74 25.11
N GLY A 285 14.93 -0.14 23.92
CA GLY A 285 13.95 -0.38 22.86
C GLY A 285 12.69 0.48 22.96
N THR A 286 12.44 1.18 24.07
CA THR A 286 11.16 1.90 24.25
C THR A 286 11.01 3.05 23.25
N PRO A 287 9.89 3.12 22.49
CA PRO A 287 9.62 4.26 21.63
C PRO A 287 9.59 5.60 22.40
N ARG A 288 10.19 6.63 21.80
CA ARG A 288 10.23 8.00 22.30
C ARG A 288 9.92 8.97 21.19
N VAL A 289 8.96 9.86 21.43
CA VAL A 289 8.64 10.96 20.52
C VAL A 289 9.83 11.92 20.47
N GLN A 290 10.37 12.13 19.27
CA GLN A 290 11.35 13.18 19.00
C GLN A 290 10.65 14.52 18.78
N TRP A 291 9.55 14.53 18.03
CA TRP A 291 8.69 15.69 17.83
C TRP A 291 7.29 15.27 17.35
N ARG A 292 6.34 16.21 17.45
CA ARG A 292 4.93 16.04 17.07
C ARG A 292 4.44 17.28 16.33
N GLN A 293 3.69 17.10 15.25
CA GLN A 293 3.05 18.17 14.49
C GLN A 293 1.58 17.86 14.25
N THR A 294 0.70 18.73 14.74
CA THR A 294 -0.73 18.66 14.40
C THR A 294 -0.97 19.17 12.98
N TYR A 295 -2.01 18.66 12.35
CA TYR A 295 -2.48 19.14 11.06
C TYR A 295 -4.01 19.28 11.10
N ASP A 296 -4.57 19.89 10.05
CA ASP A 296 -6.03 20.02 9.92
C ASP A 296 -6.65 18.66 9.57
N ARG A 297 -7.21 17.97 10.58
CA ARG A 297 -7.88 16.66 10.40
C ARG A 297 -9.33 16.78 9.91
N GLY A 298 -9.79 17.98 9.56
CA GLY A 298 -11.18 18.25 9.16
C GLY A 298 -12.19 17.99 10.28
N THR A 299 -13.46 18.14 9.96
CA THR A 299 -14.58 17.89 10.89
C THR A 299 -15.09 16.45 10.88
N GLY A 300 -14.72 15.65 9.88
CA GLY A 300 -15.09 14.23 9.78
C GLY A 300 -14.37 13.49 8.65
N THR A 301 -14.73 12.22 8.47
CA THR A 301 -14.26 11.37 7.34
C THR A 301 -14.84 11.87 6.02
N LYS A 302 -14.04 11.83 4.95
CA LYS A 302 -14.48 12.19 3.59
C LYS A 302 -14.70 10.95 2.73
N PRO A 303 -15.59 11.00 1.72
CA PRO A 303 -15.70 9.92 0.74
C PRO A 303 -14.38 9.71 0.03
N GLY A 304 -13.77 8.54 0.17
CA GLY A 304 -12.41 8.27 -0.31
C GLY A 304 -11.38 8.14 0.80
N SER A 305 -11.76 8.16 2.08
CA SER A 305 -10.85 7.83 3.19
C SER A 305 -11.45 6.76 4.12
N VAL A 306 -10.60 5.89 4.67
CA VAL A 306 -11.01 4.83 5.61
C VAL A 306 -11.33 5.42 6.98
N ASN A 307 -10.55 6.40 7.44
CA ASN A 307 -10.77 7.11 8.71
C ASN A 307 -10.69 8.64 8.54
N GLN A 308 -11.02 9.36 9.62
CA GLN A 308 -10.76 10.78 9.70
C GLN A 308 -9.25 11.01 9.85
N GLY A 309 -8.72 12.07 9.23
CA GLY A 309 -7.31 12.45 9.32
C GLY A 309 -6.62 12.35 7.97
N SER A 310 -5.30 12.23 8.01
CA SER A 310 -4.44 12.37 6.84
C SER A 310 -4.75 11.38 5.71
N GLY A 311 -5.09 10.14 6.06
CA GLY A 311 -5.21 9.05 5.10
C GLY A 311 -3.87 8.61 4.48
N THR A 312 -2.73 9.19 4.83
CA THR A 312 -1.44 8.85 4.21
C THR A 312 -0.51 8.09 5.16
N THR A 313 0.25 7.14 4.62
CA THR A 313 1.56 6.80 5.18
C THR A 313 2.53 7.94 4.86
N PRO A 314 3.33 8.43 5.81
CA PRO A 314 4.20 9.60 5.58
C PRO A 314 5.32 9.29 4.59
N ASP A 315 5.51 10.13 3.59
CA ASP A 315 6.57 9.98 2.59
C ASP A 315 7.84 10.70 3.05
N LEU A 316 8.97 9.98 3.16
CA LEU A 316 10.29 10.56 3.41
C LEU A 316 10.98 10.86 2.08
N PHE A 317 11.52 12.06 1.92
CA PHE A 317 12.08 12.51 0.65
C PHE A 317 12.96 13.75 0.76
N GLY A 318 13.53 14.18 -0.36
CA GLY A 318 14.54 15.23 -0.45
C GLY A 318 15.95 14.65 -0.52
N ASN A 319 16.95 15.53 -0.67
CA ASN A 319 18.34 15.11 -0.63
C ASN A 319 18.69 14.62 0.78
N GLY A 320 18.83 13.30 0.98
CA GLY A 320 19.07 12.71 2.30
C GLY A 320 17.83 12.59 3.18
N ASP A 321 16.64 12.57 2.58
CA ASP A 321 15.35 12.44 3.28
C ASP A 321 15.11 13.55 4.31
N ASP A 322 15.50 14.79 4.00
CA ASP A 322 15.36 15.95 4.88
C ASP A 322 13.90 16.35 5.18
N TYR A 323 12.97 15.87 4.35
CA TYR A 323 11.55 16.18 4.42
C TYR A 323 10.70 14.94 4.72
N VAL A 324 9.54 15.22 5.33
CA VAL A 324 8.44 14.27 5.45
C VAL A 324 7.16 14.95 4.97
N ALA A 325 6.39 14.26 4.13
CA ALA A 325 5.13 14.76 3.60
C ALA A 325 3.94 13.91 4.03
N ILE A 326 2.81 14.57 4.22
CA ILE A 326 1.50 13.97 4.44
C ILE A 326 0.45 14.81 3.69
N THR A 327 -0.78 14.32 3.60
CA THR A 327 -1.93 15.19 3.33
C THR A 327 -2.69 15.54 4.59
N ASP A 328 -3.36 16.69 4.59
CA ASP A 328 -4.36 17.05 5.60
C ASP A 328 -5.78 16.65 5.14
N ASN A 329 -6.76 16.87 6.01
CA ASN A 329 -8.17 16.59 5.75
C ASN A 329 -9.05 17.84 5.87
N ALA A 330 -8.50 19.02 5.57
CA ALA A 330 -9.22 20.29 5.65
C ALA A 330 -10.54 20.26 4.86
N ASP A 331 -11.65 20.74 5.44
CA ASP A 331 -13.02 20.48 4.96
C ASP A 331 -13.26 20.87 3.48
N ASP A 332 -12.73 22.01 3.04
CA ASP A 332 -12.90 22.50 1.66
C ASP A 332 -11.98 21.75 0.68
N ARG A 333 -10.67 21.92 0.85
CA ARG A 333 -9.65 21.27 0.01
C ARG A 333 -8.58 20.64 0.88
N MET A 334 -8.31 19.37 0.63
CA MET A 334 -7.13 18.71 1.19
C MET A 334 -5.86 19.41 0.70
N ASN A 335 -4.83 19.38 1.52
CA ASN A 335 -3.55 19.99 1.21
C ASN A 335 -2.43 18.97 1.35
N VAL A 336 -1.44 19.05 0.47
CA VAL A 336 -0.14 18.41 0.70
C VAL A 336 0.66 19.30 1.65
N LEU A 337 1.11 18.69 2.75
CA LEU A 337 1.92 19.34 3.78
C LEU A 337 3.33 18.76 3.75
N VAL A 338 4.34 19.62 3.62
CA VAL A 338 5.75 19.23 3.66
C VAL A 338 6.38 19.79 4.92
N TYR A 339 7.01 18.92 5.70
CA TYR A 339 7.67 19.29 6.95
C TYR A 339 9.17 18.97 6.89
N ARG A 340 9.98 19.80 7.53
CA ARG A 340 11.38 19.46 7.86
C ARG A 340 11.39 18.36 8.93
N ARG A 341 12.21 17.34 8.73
CA ARG A 341 12.19 16.15 9.58
C ARG A 341 13.12 16.22 10.79
N ALA A 342 14.22 16.97 10.68
CA ALA A 342 15.24 17.02 11.72
C ALA A 342 14.67 17.38 13.11
N PRO A 343 15.04 16.66 14.19
CA PRO A 343 14.47 16.87 15.51
C PRO A 343 14.62 18.28 16.08
N GLY A 344 15.74 18.95 15.80
CA GLY A 344 16.04 20.30 16.32
C GLY A 344 15.31 21.45 15.63
N VAL A 345 14.47 21.19 14.63
CA VAL A 345 13.72 22.26 13.93
C VAL A 345 12.56 22.75 14.81
N PRO A 346 12.47 24.05 15.12
CA PRO A 346 11.33 24.58 15.86
C PRO A 346 10.01 24.44 15.11
N ASP A 347 8.92 24.26 15.84
CA ASP A 347 7.60 23.96 15.27
C ASP A 347 7.12 25.01 14.25
N ASP A 348 7.33 26.29 14.54
CA ASP A 348 6.96 27.42 13.68
C ASP A 348 7.75 27.49 12.36
N ARG A 349 8.84 26.75 12.25
CA ARG A 349 9.70 26.64 11.06
C ARG A 349 9.70 25.24 10.45
N ARG A 350 8.94 24.31 11.02
CA ARG A 350 8.93 22.93 10.56
C ARG A 350 8.15 22.76 9.27
N LEU A 351 6.98 23.39 9.17
CA LEU A 351 6.20 23.41 7.93
C LEU A 351 6.96 24.21 6.85
N VAL A 352 7.26 23.55 5.74
CA VAL A 352 7.88 24.16 4.55
C VAL A 352 6.81 24.77 3.67
N CYS A 353 5.75 24.02 3.37
CA CYS A 353 4.67 24.45 2.52
C CYS A 353 3.37 23.71 2.83
N LYS A 354 2.26 24.37 2.51
CA LYS A 354 0.90 23.82 2.49
C LYS A 354 0.32 24.12 1.12
N VAL A 355 0.09 23.08 0.31
CA VAL A 355 -0.37 23.23 -1.09
C VAL A 355 -1.77 22.63 -1.24
N PRO A 356 -2.81 23.44 -1.52
CA PRO A 356 -4.15 22.91 -1.75
C PRO A 356 -4.21 22.20 -3.10
N VAL A 357 -4.79 21.00 -3.13
CA VAL A 357 -4.89 20.16 -4.33
C VAL A 357 -6.34 19.80 -4.64
N PHE A 358 -6.62 19.56 -5.93
CA PHE A 358 -7.94 19.13 -6.46
C PHE A 358 -9.10 20.11 -6.25
N GLY A 359 -10.34 19.67 -6.50
CA GLY A 359 -11.53 20.51 -6.43
C GLY A 359 -12.02 20.76 -5.00
N SER A 360 -12.62 21.94 -4.79
CA SER A 360 -13.37 22.30 -3.58
C SER A 360 -14.46 21.26 -3.27
N GLY A 361 -14.54 20.83 -2.01
CA GLY A 361 -15.48 19.82 -1.51
C GLY A 361 -15.29 18.40 -2.05
N ALA A 362 -14.28 18.17 -2.91
CA ALA A 362 -14.11 16.93 -3.65
C ALA A 362 -12.63 16.49 -3.69
N SER A 363 -11.99 16.48 -2.52
CA SER A 363 -10.57 16.14 -2.36
C SER A 363 -10.31 15.31 -1.11
N THR A 364 -9.74 14.12 -1.30
CA THR A 364 -9.19 13.25 -0.26
C THR A 364 -8.24 12.24 -0.90
N THR A 365 -7.34 11.69 -0.11
CA THR A 365 -6.48 10.55 -0.46
C THR A 365 -6.40 9.64 0.75
N ASP A 366 -6.36 8.33 0.51
CA ASP A 366 -6.12 7.33 1.56
C ASP A 366 -4.87 6.47 1.26
N ASN A 367 -4.08 6.94 0.30
CA ASN A 367 -2.85 6.31 -0.18
C ASN A 367 -1.64 7.17 0.14
N SER A 368 -0.46 6.53 0.27
CA SER A 368 0.81 7.26 0.28
C SER A 368 0.96 8.07 -1.01
N MET A 369 1.78 9.12 -0.96
CA MET A 369 2.19 9.81 -2.17
C MET A 369 3.26 8.97 -2.89
N ILE A 370 3.76 9.51 -4.00
CA ILE A 370 5.01 9.06 -4.60
C ILE A 370 6.02 10.17 -4.39
N SER A 371 7.20 9.84 -3.88
CA SER A 371 8.28 10.78 -3.65
C SER A 371 9.52 10.44 -4.48
N TRP A 372 10.12 11.44 -5.14
CA TRP A 372 11.37 11.27 -5.88
C TRP A 372 12.18 12.57 -5.95
N GLY A 373 13.38 12.57 -5.39
CA GLY A 373 14.15 13.80 -5.20
C GLY A 373 13.37 14.79 -4.33
N ASN A 374 13.09 15.98 -4.88
CA ASN A 374 12.28 17.02 -4.21
C ASN A 374 10.81 17.05 -4.67
N SER A 375 10.35 16.02 -5.38
CA SER A 375 9.02 15.98 -5.97
C SER A 375 8.10 15.02 -5.24
N LEU A 376 6.83 15.39 -5.16
CA LEU A 376 5.73 14.59 -4.67
C LEU A 376 4.68 14.45 -5.78
N VAL A 377 4.05 13.29 -5.89
CA VAL A 377 2.85 13.07 -6.70
C VAL A 377 1.74 12.55 -5.80
N VAL A 378 0.58 13.19 -5.86
CA VAL A 378 -0.61 12.85 -5.08
C VAL A 378 -1.79 12.59 -6.01
N GLU A 379 -2.69 11.67 -5.65
CA GLU A 379 -3.93 11.38 -6.37
C GLU A 379 -5.17 11.67 -5.53
N ASN A 380 -6.33 11.78 -6.21
CA ASN A 380 -7.61 12.09 -5.60
C ASN A 380 -8.53 10.86 -5.58
N ASN A 381 -8.72 10.28 -4.40
CA ASN A 381 -9.60 9.13 -4.19
C ASN A 381 -11.05 9.53 -3.89
N TYR A 382 -11.38 10.82 -3.97
CA TYR A 382 -12.68 11.31 -3.55
C TYR A 382 -13.85 10.65 -4.29
N GLY A 383 -14.71 10.00 -3.51
CA GLY A 383 -15.91 9.28 -3.98
C GLY A 383 -15.79 7.76 -4.05
N TYR A 384 -14.66 7.16 -3.68
CA TYR A 384 -14.54 5.71 -3.46
C TYR A 384 -14.80 5.36 -1.99
N GLU A 385 -15.51 4.28 -1.68
CA GLU A 385 -15.77 3.87 -0.27
C GLU A 385 -15.58 2.37 -0.06
N ASN A 386 -15.91 1.59 -1.09
CA ASN A 386 -15.73 0.15 -1.18
C ASN A 386 -15.99 -0.28 -2.63
N VAL A 387 -15.77 -1.57 -2.88
CA VAL A 387 -15.93 -2.19 -4.20
C VAL A 387 -17.32 -1.99 -4.83
N GLY A 388 -18.36 -1.76 -4.03
CA GLY A 388 -19.72 -1.51 -4.52
C GLY A 388 -19.99 -0.07 -4.97
N THR A 389 -19.19 0.90 -4.55
CA THR A 389 -19.48 2.35 -4.72
C THR A 389 -19.52 2.78 -6.17
N LEU A 390 -18.67 2.17 -7.00
CA LEU A 390 -18.45 2.58 -8.38
C LEU A 390 -19.18 1.70 -9.39
N LEU A 391 -20.07 0.80 -8.96
CA LEU A 391 -20.84 -0.05 -9.86
C LEU A 391 -21.69 0.75 -10.86
N LEU A 392 -22.12 0.07 -11.93
CA LEU A 392 -23.01 0.61 -12.97
C LEU A 392 -22.36 1.78 -13.72
N GLY A 393 -21.06 1.66 -14.04
CA GLY A 393 -20.33 2.62 -14.85
C GLY A 393 -20.00 3.93 -14.14
N ARG A 394 -20.13 4.00 -12.82
CA ARG A 394 -19.76 5.19 -12.02
C ARG A 394 -18.25 5.31 -11.85
N SER A 395 -17.77 6.47 -11.42
CA SER A 395 -16.35 6.73 -11.19
C SER A 395 -16.15 7.81 -10.13
N VAL A 396 -14.97 7.82 -9.52
CA VAL A 396 -14.49 8.96 -8.72
C VAL A 396 -14.35 10.23 -9.58
N VAL A 397 -14.30 11.40 -8.92
CA VAL A 397 -14.04 12.69 -9.59
C VAL A 397 -12.66 12.72 -10.26
N GLY A 398 -11.68 12.06 -9.64
CA GLY A 398 -10.29 11.96 -10.11
C GLY A 398 -9.48 13.22 -9.90
N GLY A 399 -8.23 13.13 -10.33
CA GLY A 399 -7.19 14.12 -10.12
C GLY A 399 -5.87 13.45 -9.76
N ALA A 400 -4.78 13.91 -10.34
CA ALA A 400 -3.43 13.73 -9.81
C ALA A 400 -2.66 15.04 -9.94
N ALA A 401 -1.73 15.31 -9.04
CA ALA A 401 -0.90 16.51 -9.10
C ALA A 401 0.54 16.18 -8.73
N ARG A 402 1.49 16.84 -9.42
CA ARG A 402 2.89 16.86 -8.99
C ARG A 402 3.22 18.19 -8.34
N ILE A 403 3.89 18.12 -7.21
CA ILE A 403 4.36 19.27 -6.43
C ILE A 403 5.87 19.12 -6.24
N ASP A 404 6.62 20.18 -6.49
CA ASP A 404 8.06 20.21 -6.25
C ASP A 404 8.38 21.15 -5.09
N VAL A 405 9.18 20.70 -4.14
CA VAL A 405 9.82 21.57 -3.14
C VAL A 405 10.92 22.36 -3.86
N ARG A 406 10.90 23.69 -3.67
CA ARG A 406 11.90 24.57 -4.29
C ARG A 406 13.31 24.20 -3.82
N PRO A 407 14.35 24.35 -4.66
CA PRO A 407 15.72 23.98 -4.29
C PRO A 407 16.27 24.63 -3.02
N ASP A 408 15.77 25.82 -2.66
CA ASP A 408 16.15 26.55 -1.45
C ASP A 408 15.30 26.19 -0.21
N GLY A 409 14.32 25.29 -0.36
CA GLY A 409 13.40 24.89 0.70
C GLY A 409 12.48 26.02 1.18
N SER A 410 12.27 27.07 0.37
CA SER A 410 11.41 28.22 0.72
C SER A 410 9.92 27.97 0.56
N GLY A 411 9.53 26.90 -0.12
CA GLY A 411 8.15 26.55 -0.39
C GLY A 411 8.04 25.46 -1.45
N CYS A 412 6.82 25.28 -1.97
CA CYS A 412 6.51 24.28 -2.98
C CYS A 412 5.70 24.88 -4.12
N ASP A 413 5.85 24.31 -5.31
CA ASP A 413 5.15 24.72 -6.52
C ASP A 413 4.43 23.52 -7.16
N THR A 414 3.17 23.71 -7.55
CA THR A 414 2.46 22.73 -8.39
C THR A 414 3.05 22.76 -9.80
N VAL A 415 3.57 21.62 -10.25
CA VAL A 415 4.21 21.47 -11.56
C VAL A 415 3.18 21.15 -12.64
N TRP A 416 2.29 20.20 -12.35
CA TRP A 416 1.21 19.81 -13.25
C TRP A 416 0.04 19.22 -12.47
N GLU A 417 -1.13 19.23 -13.11
CA GLU A 417 -2.33 18.51 -12.70
C GLU A 417 -2.78 17.59 -13.84
N SER A 418 -3.41 16.47 -13.50
CA SER A 418 -3.88 15.46 -14.43
C SER A 418 -5.30 15.01 -14.10
N ALA A 419 -6.09 14.68 -15.13
CA ALA A 419 -7.48 14.25 -15.00
C ALA A 419 -7.65 12.72 -14.85
N VAL A 420 -6.60 12.02 -14.40
CA VAL A 420 -6.59 10.59 -14.10
C VAL A 420 -7.65 10.28 -13.04
N ARG A 421 -8.43 9.21 -13.26
CA ARG A 421 -9.47 8.76 -12.31
C ARG A 421 -9.04 7.45 -11.67
N SER A 422 -8.12 7.55 -10.72
CA SER A 422 -7.62 6.43 -9.90
C SER A 422 -8.47 6.32 -8.63
N PRO A 423 -9.36 5.31 -8.51
CA PRO A 423 -10.31 5.27 -7.41
C PRO A 423 -9.68 5.10 -6.04
N SER A 424 -8.69 4.20 -5.94
CA SER A 424 -8.15 3.76 -4.65
C SER A 424 -6.72 3.23 -4.73
N THR A 425 -6.03 3.27 -5.87
CA THR A 425 -4.75 2.57 -6.03
C THR A 425 -3.58 3.32 -5.44
N VAL A 426 -2.73 2.70 -4.62
CA VAL A 426 -1.41 3.27 -4.31
C VAL A 426 -0.57 3.29 -5.59
N PRO A 427 -0.39 4.46 -6.26
CA PRO A 427 0.23 4.51 -7.56
C PRO A 427 1.74 4.31 -7.42
N LYS A 428 2.43 4.03 -8.54
CA LYS A 428 3.89 3.84 -8.54
C LYS A 428 4.59 4.60 -9.65
N LEU A 429 5.79 5.08 -9.36
CA LEU A 429 6.73 5.59 -10.38
C LEU A 429 7.75 4.52 -10.74
N SER A 430 7.86 4.19 -12.02
CA SER A 430 9.06 3.53 -12.54
C SER A 430 10.12 4.59 -12.86
N THR A 431 11.18 4.65 -12.06
CA THR A 431 12.25 5.64 -12.25
C THR A 431 13.12 5.29 -13.46
N ALA A 432 13.14 4.01 -13.88
CA ALA A 432 13.85 3.56 -15.06
C ALA A 432 13.19 3.97 -16.39
N ASN A 433 11.88 4.23 -16.43
CA ASN A 433 11.22 4.65 -17.66
C ASN A 433 10.48 6.00 -17.60
N GLY A 434 10.29 6.56 -16.40
CA GLY A 434 9.66 7.86 -16.20
C GLY A 434 8.14 7.86 -16.30
N LEU A 435 7.51 6.70 -16.12
CA LEU A 435 6.06 6.54 -16.11
C LEU A 435 5.54 6.34 -14.69
N LEU A 436 4.48 7.08 -14.37
CA LEU A 436 3.59 6.84 -13.26
C LEU A 436 2.53 5.83 -13.70
N TYR A 437 2.22 4.85 -12.87
CA TYR A 437 1.19 3.86 -13.11
C TYR A 437 0.05 4.03 -12.13
N PHE A 438 -1.13 4.26 -12.69
CA PHE A 438 -2.40 4.36 -11.99
C PHE A 438 -3.32 3.23 -12.44
N TYR A 439 -4.30 2.87 -11.61
CA TYR A 439 -5.37 1.98 -12.00
C TYR A 439 -6.66 2.77 -12.16
N GLU A 440 -7.07 2.99 -13.40
CA GLU A 440 -8.13 3.90 -13.73
C GLU A 440 -9.48 3.22 -13.96
N LYS A 441 -10.53 3.93 -13.57
CA LYS A 441 -11.90 3.65 -13.97
C LYS A 441 -12.51 4.93 -14.53
N GLN A 442 -13.00 4.88 -15.75
CA GLN A 442 -13.68 6.02 -16.39
C GLN A 442 -15.21 5.83 -16.31
N PRO A 443 -16.00 6.91 -16.24
CA PRO A 443 -17.45 6.79 -16.30
C PRO A 443 -17.88 6.18 -17.63
N ASN A 444 -18.89 5.30 -17.60
CA ASN A 444 -19.36 4.59 -18.77
C ASN A 444 -20.89 4.65 -18.89
N ALA A 445 -21.40 5.22 -19.99
CA ALA A 445 -22.83 5.43 -20.21
C ALA A 445 -23.64 4.14 -20.37
N LEU A 446 -23.00 3.02 -20.72
CA LEU A 446 -23.63 1.70 -20.81
C LEU A 446 -23.63 0.96 -19.47
N GLY A 447 -23.13 1.59 -18.40
CA GLY A 447 -23.03 0.99 -17.07
C GLY A 447 -21.91 -0.04 -16.94
N ILE A 448 -20.94 -0.07 -17.86
CA ILE A 448 -19.85 -1.05 -17.84
C ILE A 448 -18.75 -0.58 -16.90
N ASP A 449 -18.43 -1.39 -15.91
CA ASP A 449 -17.32 -1.15 -14.99
C ASP A 449 -16.01 -1.63 -15.61
N ALA A 450 -15.34 -0.79 -16.40
CA ALA A 450 -14.08 -1.12 -17.06
C ALA A 450 -12.88 -0.54 -16.33
N TRP A 451 -11.90 -1.39 -16.03
CA TRP A 451 -10.71 -1.08 -15.26
C TRP A 451 -9.45 -1.14 -16.14
N TYR A 452 -8.53 -0.19 -15.93
CA TYR A 452 -7.38 -0.01 -16.81
C TYR A 452 -6.10 0.22 -16.02
N LEU A 453 -5.03 -0.49 -16.38
CA LEU A 453 -3.69 -0.01 -16.06
C LEU A 453 -3.38 1.18 -16.97
N THR A 454 -3.02 2.32 -16.39
CA THR A 454 -2.78 3.56 -17.12
C THR A 454 -1.41 4.13 -16.79
N ALA A 455 -0.63 4.40 -17.83
CA ALA A 455 0.65 5.07 -17.71
C ALA A 455 0.53 6.57 -17.99
N VAL A 456 1.14 7.37 -17.11
CA VAL A 456 1.18 8.83 -17.17
C VAL A 456 2.64 9.26 -17.13
N ASP A 457 3.02 10.19 -17.99
CA ASP A 457 4.39 10.72 -18.01
C ASP A 457 4.63 11.58 -16.76
N TYR A 458 5.65 11.20 -15.97
CA TYR A 458 5.98 11.84 -14.70
C TYR A 458 6.32 13.34 -14.82
N ARG A 459 6.83 13.77 -15.97
CA ARG A 459 7.29 15.15 -16.18
C ARG A 459 6.14 16.07 -16.57
N THR A 460 5.13 15.54 -17.24
CA THR A 460 4.08 16.34 -17.88
C THR A 460 2.67 16.08 -17.32
N GLY A 461 2.47 15.00 -16.57
CA GLY A 461 1.13 14.59 -16.10
C GLY A 461 0.24 14.06 -17.23
N GLN A 462 0.75 13.90 -18.45
CA GLN A 462 -0.04 13.45 -19.59
C GLN A 462 -0.16 11.93 -19.64
N ARG A 463 -1.38 11.44 -19.81
CA ARG A 463 -1.66 10.02 -20.10
C ARG A 463 -0.98 9.62 -21.40
N ARG A 464 -0.19 8.54 -21.36
CA ARG A 464 0.52 7.98 -22.51
C ARG A 464 -0.27 6.85 -23.15
N TRP A 465 -0.72 5.91 -22.32
CA TRP A 465 -1.55 4.79 -22.75
C TRP A 465 -2.38 4.24 -21.58
N SER A 466 -3.46 3.53 -21.91
CA SER A 466 -4.25 2.74 -20.98
C SER A 466 -4.57 1.38 -21.59
N LYS A 467 -4.45 0.32 -20.79
CA LYS A 467 -4.76 -1.08 -21.17
C LYS A 467 -5.84 -1.63 -20.26
N LEU A 468 -6.92 -2.12 -20.88
CA LEU A 468 -8.04 -2.78 -20.19
C LEU A 468 -7.53 -4.03 -19.48
N THR A 469 -7.67 -4.07 -18.16
CA THR A 469 -7.33 -5.27 -17.37
C THR A 469 -8.53 -6.22 -17.29
N GLY A 470 -9.73 -5.67 -17.09
CA GLY A 470 -10.98 -6.40 -17.12
C GLY A 470 -12.19 -5.55 -16.80
N THR A 471 -13.33 -6.21 -16.60
CA THR A 471 -14.60 -5.55 -16.30
C THR A 471 -15.34 -6.18 -15.14
N GLY A 472 -16.10 -5.35 -14.41
CA GLY A 472 -16.93 -5.74 -13.27
C GLY A 472 -16.25 -5.55 -11.92
N LEU A 473 -16.99 -5.90 -10.87
CA LEU A 473 -16.56 -5.81 -9.47
C LEU A 473 -15.26 -6.57 -9.17
N SER A 474 -15.07 -7.73 -9.80
CA SER A 474 -13.92 -8.61 -9.55
C SER A 474 -12.57 -8.00 -9.93
N TYR A 475 -12.58 -6.92 -10.72
CA TYR A 475 -11.40 -6.21 -11.17
C TYR A 475 -11.14 -4.89 -10.42
N ASP A 476 -11.97 -4.56 -9.42
CA ASP A 476 -11.71 -3.43 -8.51
C ASP A 476 -10.47 -3.71 -7.66
N ASN A 477 -9.52 -2.76 -7.57
CA ASN A 477 -8.28 -2.96 -6.83
C ASN A 477 -8.42 -2.76 -5.31
N ASN A 478 -9.48 -2.09 -4.84
CA ASN A 478 -9.76 -1.91 -3.42
C ASN A 478 -8.57 -1.55 -2.50
N TRP A 479 -7.85 -0.46 -2.81
CA TRP A 479 -6.65 -0.03 -2.06
C TRP A 479 -5.38 -0.83 -2.31
N ALA A 480 -5.42 -1.93 -3.07
CA ALA A 480 -4.21 -2.62 -3.50
C ALA A 480 -3.36 -1.71 -4.40
N PRO A 481 -2.02 -1.78 -4.29
CA PRO A 481 -1.09 -0.97 -5.07
C PRO A 481 -0.97 -1.51 -6.50
N VAL A 482 -0.51 -0.65 -7.42
CA VAL A 482 0.28 -1.15 -8.55
C VAL A 482 1.65 -1.55 -7.99
N THR A 483 2.22 -2.65 -8.46
CA THR A 483 3.57 -3.11 -8.07
C THR A 483 4.36 -3.47 -9.32
N ILE A 484 5.57 -2.92 -9.49
CA ILE A 484 6.38 -3.15 -10.69
C ILE A 484 7.48 -4.17 -10.39
N GLY A 485 7.45 -5.28 -11.11
CA GLY A 485 8.41 -6.36 -10.98
C GLY A 485 9.77 -6.06 -11.60
N PRO A 486 10.84 -6.72 -11.14
CA PRO A 486 12.15 -6.67 -11.78
C PRO A 486 12.16 -7.10 -13.26
N ASP A 487 11.17 -7.91 -13.66
CA ASP A 487 10.96 -8.37 -15.04
C ASP A 487 10.21 -7.36 -15.92
N GLY A 488 9.80 -6.22 -15.35
CA GLY A 488 9.05 -5.17 -16.01
C GLY A 488 7.55 -5.40 -16.13
N THR A 489 7.02 -6.43 -15.47
CA THR A 489 5.58 -6.65 -15.34
C THR A 489 4.99 -5.72 -14.27
N ALA A 490 3.83 -5.14 -14.55
CA ALA A 490 3.02 -4.44 -13.55
C ALA A 490 1.95 -5.38 -12.98
N TYR A 491 1.90 -5.51 -11.65
CA TYR A 491 0.96 -6.34 -10.92
C TYR A 491 -0.03 -5.50 -10.13
N ILE A 492 -1.29 -5.92 -10.10
CA ILE A 492 -2.37 -5.23 -9.39
C ILE A 492 -3.20 -6.29 -8.68
N GLY A 493 -3.28 -6.20 -7.35
CA GLY A 493 -4.27 -6.94 -6.58
C GLY A 493 -5.67 -6.43 -6.92
N VAL A 494 -6.61 -7.33 -7.16
CA VAL A 494 -8.02 -6.99 -7.42
C VAL A 494 -8.92 -7.85 -6.57
N PHE A 495 -10.17 -7.44 -6.37
CA PHE A 495 -11.11 -8.07 -5.43
C PHE A 495 -11.17 -9.59 -5.51
N ASN A 496 -10.95 -10.17 -6.71
CA ASN A 496 -10.99 -11.61 -6.92
C ASN A 496 -9.63 -12.29 -7.20
N GLY A 497 -8.52 -11.57 -7.09
CA GLY A 497 -7.19 -12.15 -7.28
C GLY A 497 -6.12 -11.14 -7.64
N ILE A 498 -5.34 -11.44 -8.67
CA ILE A 498 -4.24 -10.61 -9.13
C ILE A 498 -4.22 -10.51 -10.66
N VAL A 499 -3.86 -9.34 -11.16
CA VAL A 499 -3.66 -9.05 -12.58
C VAL A 499 -2.19 -8.75 -12.83
N ALA A 500 -1.65 -9.26 -13.94
CA ALA A 500 -0.33 -8.95 -14.45
C ALA A 500 -0.46 -8.31 -15.84
N VAL A 501 0.26 -7.20 -16.07
CA VAL A 501 0.33 -6.52 -17.35
C VAL A 501 1.79 -6.37 -17.75
N ARG A 502 2.15 -6.84 -18.95
CA ARG A 502 3.52 -6.74 -19.48
C ARG A 502 3.50 -6.49 -20.98
N ASP A 503 4.52 -5.83 -21.50
CA ASP A 503 4.70 -5.69 -22.94
C ASP A 503 5.10 -7.04 -23.56
N THR A 504 4.73 -7.26 -24.81
CA THR A 504 5.27 -8.38 -25.61
C THR A 504 6.67 -8.03 -26.14
N GLU A 505 7.48 -9.06 -26.37
CA GLU A 505 8.86 -8.91 -26.87
C GLU A 505 8.93 -8.35 -28.30
#